data_AF-A0A1Y3EXG0-F1
#
_entry.id   AF-A0A1Y3EXG0-F1
#
_cell.length_a   1.000
_cell.length_b   1.000
_cell.length_c   1.000
_cell.angle_alpha   90.00
_cell.angle_beta   90.00
_cell.angle_gamma   90.00
#
_symmetry.space_group_name_H-M   'P 1'
#
loop_
_entity.id
_entity.type
_entity.pdbx_description
1 polymer ?
#
loop_
_entity_poly.entity_id
_entity_poly.type
_entity_poly.pdbx_seq_one_letter_code
_entity_poly.pdbx_strand_id
1 'polypeptide(L)'
;MNNAFGLAKPLRRGAEQNDADNTLIRPSFVENSISAQNTAELEKEKFDLISRLSRKLKVLKEEKRVIEEEIKTNESMGTELLAVIAALDNVSIAQKEKVAIYVEDVDKITRLLLKLASQFRRVGRILSRAGDNNSNNDEEVLAAKKRHAVLLEQLEDAKELKEDLHRRGGQLAKFLTQVLSEEQLVDYQYFIRMKSKLLAETQEIEEKILLGEEQKEVLERS
;
A
#
# COMPACT_ATOMS: atom_id res chain seq x y z
N MET A 1 -68.21 57.90 69.56
CA MET A 1 -67.32 58.42 70.61
C MET A 1 -65.88 58.08 70.21
N ASN A 2 -64.99 59.08 70.23
CA ASN A 2 -63.51 59.03 70.33
C ASN A 2 -62.74 58.03 69.44
N ASN A 3 -61.97 58.48 68.43
CA ASN A 3 -60.59 59.03 68.50
C ASN A 3 -59.53 57.95 68.86
N ALA A 4 -58.33 57.86 68.28
CA ALA A 4 -57.54 58.74 67.38
C ALA A 4 -56.71 57.85 66.40
N PHE A 5 -56.34 58.22 65.16
CA PHE A 5 -55.57 59.37 64.61
C PHE A 5 -54.03 59.29 64.75
N GLY A 6 -53.33 59.35 63.60
CA GLY A 6 -51.89 59.61 63.43
C GLY A 6 -51.01 58.35 63.23
N LEU A 7 -49.91 58.33 62.47
CA LEU A 7 -49.18 59.27 61.58
C LEU A 7 -48.27 58.41 60.64
N ALA A 8 -47.84 58.74 59.41
CA ALA A 8 -48.02 59.91 58.53
C ALA A 8 -47.93 59.51 57.02
N LYS A 9 -46.99 60.11 56.24
CA LYS A 9 -46.68 59.99 54.79
C LYS A 9 -45.24 60.55 54.55
N PRO A 10 -44.74 60.81 53.32
CA PRO A 10 -44.53 60.00 52.09
C PRO A 10 -43.05 60.10 51.59
N LEU A 11 -42.73 59.70 50.33
CA LEU A 11 -42.15 60.60 49.27
C LEU A 11 -41.45 59.88 48.06
N ARG A 12 -41.77 60.36 46.83
CA ARG A 12 -40.87 60.52 45.63
C ARG A 12 -40.34 59.26 44.90
N ARG A 13 -40.08 59.24 43.56
CA ARG A 13 -40.26 60.21 42.43
C ARG A 13 -40.10 59.48 41.06
N GLY A 14 -40.55 60.10 39.96
CA GLY A 14 -40.24 59.73 38.56
C GLY A 14 -41.31 58.84 37.91
N ALA A 15 -41.94 59.12 36.75
CA ALA A 15 -41.53 59.84 35.54
C ALA A 15 -40.31 59.19 34.85
N GLU A 16 -40.29 58.85 33.55
CA GLU A 16 -41.14 59.21 32.39
C GLU A 16 -41.30 57.97 31.44
N GLN A 17 -42.43 57.80 30.74
CA GLN A 17 -42.56 57.99 29.26
C GLN A 17 -41.34 57.51 28.44
N ASN A 18 -41.44 56.57 27.50
CA ASN A 18 -42.32 56.62 26.32
C ASN A 18 -42.56 55.23 25.69
N ASP A 19 -43.68 55.11 24.99
CA ASP A 19 -43.99 54.02 24.07
C ASP A 19 -43.13 54.08 22.79
N ALA A 20 -42.63 52.93 22.33
CA ALA A 20 -42.58 52.56 20.91
C ALA A 20 -42.09 51.11 20.72
N ASP A 21 -43.01 50.24 20.31
CA ASP A 21 -42.81 49.21 19.27
C ASP A 21 -41.45 48.49 19.23
N ASN A 22 -41.23 47.55 20.15
CA ASN A 22 -40.21 46.52 20.00
C ASN A 22 -40.85 45.18 19.59
N THR A 23 -41.16 45.07 18.30
CA THR A 23 -41.39 43.76 17.68
C THR A 23 -40.14 42.90 17.90
N LEU A 24 -40.22 41.89 18.78
CA LEU A 24 -39.11 40.97 19.04
C LEU A 24 -38.70 40.27 17.74
N ILE A 25 -37.62 40.74 17.12
CA ILE A 25 -36.87 39.97 16.15
C ILE A 25 -36.26 38.79 16.90
N ARG A 26 -36.99 37.68 16.92
CA ARG A 26 -36.46 36.37 17.31
C ARG A 26 -35.24 36.10 16.44
N PRO A 27 -34.03 35.92 17.00
CA PRO A 27 -32.84 35.65 16.20
C PRO A 27 -33.09 34.43 15.32
N SER A 28 -32.99 34.62 14.00
CA SER A 28 -33.15 33.55 13.04
C SER A 28 -31.97 32.59 13.19
N PHE A 29 -32.30 31.34 13.49
CA PHE A 29 -31.38 30.21 13.59
C PHE A 29 -30.84 29.88 12.18
N VAL A 30 -29.79 30.59 11.75
CA VAL A 30 -29.20 30.45 10.39
C VAL A 30 -27.81 29.82 10.41
N GLU A 31 -27.04 29.95 11.49
CA GLU A 31 -25.68 29.38 11.59
C GLU A 31 -25.65 27.84 11.53
N ASN A 32 -26.72 27.16 11.98
CA ASN A 32 -26.77 25.70 11.99
C ASN A 32 -27.14 25.07 10.64
N SER A 33 -27.83 25.77 9.74
CA SER A 33 -28.26 25.19 8.46
C SER A 33 -27.11 25.00 7.48
N ILE A 34 -26.20 25.98 7.40
CA ILE A 34 -25.02 25.93 6.52
C ILE A 34 -24.02 24.87 7.04
N SER A 35 -23.80 24.81 8.35
CA SER A 35 -23.00 23.77 9.00
C SER A 35 -23.51 22.36 8.68
N ALA A 36 -24.82 22.13 8.79
CA ALA A 36 -25.45 20.83 8.51
C ALA A 36 -25.45 20.45 7.02
N GLN A 37 -25.46 21.41 6.09
CA GLN A 37 -25.29 21.12 4.66
C GLN A 37 -23.84 20.70 4.37
N ASN A 38 -22.86 21.46 4.87
CA ASN A 38 -21.44 21.15 4.67
C ASN A 38 -21.06 19.76 5.22
N THR A 39 -21.61 19.34 6.37
CA THR A 39 -21.35 17.98 6.90
C THR A 39 -22.04 16.89 6.08
N ALA A 40 -23.25 17.11 5.58
CA ALA A 40 -23.93 16.17 4.69
C ALA A 40 -23.24 16.03 3.33
N GLU A 41 -22.65 17.11 2.81
CA GLU A 41 -21.83 17.09 1.59
C GLU A 41 -20.52 16.32 1.80
N LEU A 42 -19.81 16.56 2.91
CA LEU A 42 -18.59 15.82 3.26
C LEU A 42 -18.83 14.30 3.46
N GLU A 43 -19.91 13.91 4.16
CA GLU A 43 -20.27 12.49 4.30
C GLU A 43 -20.62 11.85 2.95
N LYS A 44 -21.25 12.60 2.04
CA LYS A 44 -21.51 12.14 0.67
C LYS A 44 -20.21 11.95 -0.12
N GLU A 45 -19.28 12.90 -0.06
CA GLU A 45 -17.96 12.78 -0.73
C GLU A 45 -17.14 11.59 -0.20
N LYS A 46 -17.15 11.39 1.12
CA LYS A 46 -16.55 10.24 1.81
C LYS A 46 -17.17 8.91 1.35
N PHE A 47 -18.51 8.81 1.30
CA PHE A 47 -19.20 7.63 0.79
C PHE A 47 -18.86 7.34 -0.68
N ASP A 48 -18.81 8.38 -1.52
CA ASP A 48 -18.40 8.30 -2.91
C ASP A 48 -16.96 7.81 -3.05
N LEU A 49 -16.04 8.30 -2.20
CA LEU A 49 -14.64 7.90 -2.18
C LEU A 49 -14.48 6.43 -1.75
N ILE A 50 -15.13 6.00 -0.68
CA ILE A 50 -15.16 4.59 -0.23
C ILE A 50 -15.73 3.69 -1.33
N SER A 51 -16.78 4.13 -2.03
CA SER A 51 -17.39 3.40 -3.15
C SER A 51 -16.43 3.25 -4.34
N ARG A 52 -15.70 4.32 -4.71
CA ARG A 52 -14.67 4.30 -5.76
C ARG A 52 -13.51 3.39 -5.38
N LEU A 53 -13.03 3.47 -4.14
CA LEU A 53 -11.93 2.65 -3.61
C LEU A 53 -12.31 1.17 -3.56
N SER A 54 -13.52 0.84 -3.12
CA SER A 54 -14.07 -0.53 -3.12
C SER A 54 -14.14 -1.11 -4.54
N ARG A 55 -14.54 -0.31 -5.53
CA ARG A 55 -14.53 -0.72 -6.95
C ARG A 55 -13.10 -0.97 -7.45
N LYS A 56 -12.15 -0.09 -7.11
CA LYS A 56 -10.73 -0.26 -7.47
C LYS A 56 -10.14 -1.53 -6.85
N LEU A 57 -10.39 -1.78 -5.57
CA LEU A 57 -9.97 -3.01 -4.88
C LEU A 57 -10.53 -4.27 -5.55
N LYS A 58 -11.77 -4.25 -6.04
CA LYS A 58 -12.33 -5.38 -6.81
C LYS A 58 -11.55 -5.64 -8.09
N VAL A 59 -11.15 -4.59 -8.83
CA VAL A 59 -10.32 -4.72 -10.04
C VAL A 59 -8.94 -5.28 -9.70
N LEU A 60 -8.26 -4.72 -8.69
CA LEU A 60 -6.93 -5.19 -8.27
C LEU A 60 -6.93 -6.66 -7.82
N LYS A 61 -8.01 -7.12 -7.17
CA LYS A 61 -8.16 -8.53 -6.77
C LYS A 61 -8.39 -9.47 -7.97
N GLU A 62 -9.05 -8.99 -9.03
CA GLU A 62 -9.18 -9.74 -10.29
C GLU A 62 -7.86 -9.77 -11.06
N GLU A 63 -7.12 -8.65 -11.12
CA GLU A 63 -5.75 -8.61 -11.67
C GLU A 63 -4.82 -9.61 -10.94
N LYS A 64 -4.88 -9.66 -9.60
CA LYS A 64 -4.16 -10.67 -8.81
C LYS A 64 -4.57 -12.11 -9.20
N ARG A 65 -5.86 -12.37 -9.38
CA ARG A 65 -6.37 -13.70 -9.79
C ARG A 65 -5.81 -14.13 -11.15
N VAL A 66 -5.71 -13.21 -12.11
CA VAL A 66 -5.09 -13.46 -13.43
C VAL A 66 -3.59 -13.75 -13.30
N ILE A 67 -2.85 -12.97 -12.50
CA ILE A 67 -1.43 -13.22 -12.23
C ILE A 67 -1.21 -14.61 -11.59
N GLU A 68 -2.09 -15.03 -10.67
CA GLU A 68 -2.06 -16.37 -10.08
C GLU A 68 -2.35 -17.50 -11.08
N GLU A 69 -3.10 -17.24 -12.15
CA GLU A 69 -3.31 -18.19 -13.26
C GLU A 69 -2.08 -18.25 -14.17
N GLU A 70 -1.51 -17.10 -14.55
CA GLU A 70 -0.27 -17.05 -15.33
C GLU A 70 0.90 -17.74 -14.61
N ILE A 71 0.99 -17.61 -13.28
CA ILE A 71 1.98 -18.33 -12.46
C ILE A 71 1.81 -19.85 -12.60
N LYS A 72 0.59 -20.38 -12.44
CA LYS A 72 0.33 -21.83 -12.54
C LYS A 72 0.67 -22.37 -13.93
N THR A 73 0.32 -21.65 -14.99
CA THR A 73 0.70 -22.01 -16.36
C THR A 73 2.22 -22.00 -16.54
N ASN A 74 2.92 -21.00 -15.99
CA ASN A 74 4.37 -20.91 -16.05
C ASN A 74 5.07 -22.01 -15.22
N GLU A 75 4.51 -22.42 -14.08
CA GLU A 75 4.98 -23.53 -13.26
C GLU A 75 4.81 -24.90 -13.94
N SER A 76 3.70 -25.11 -14.67
CA SER A 76 3.49 -26.33 -15.47
C SER A 76 4.56 -26.45 -16.56
N MET A 77 4.72 -25.42 -17.38
CA MET A 77 5.76 -25.34 -18.43
C MET A 77 7.17 -25.54 -17.87
N GLY A 78 7.47 -24.94 -16.72
CA GLY A 78 8.76 -25.17 -16.03
C GLY A 78 8.97 -26.62 -15.60
N THR A 79 7.90 -27.28 -15.13
CA THR A 79 7.92 -28.69 -14.71
C THR A 79 8.07 -29.63 -15.92
N GLU A 80 7.34 -29.38 -17.01
CA GLU A 80 7.42 -30.12 -18.27
C GLU A 80 8.83 -30.01 -18.88
N LEU A 81 9.40 -28.80 -18.93
CA LEU A 81 10.76 -28.58 -19.40
C LEU A 81 11.81 -29.30 -18.53
N LEU A 82 11.67 -29.24 -17.21
CA LEU A 82 12.57 -29.97 -16.29
C LEU A 82 12.44 -31.49 -16.47
N ALA A 83 11.24 -32.00 -16.77
CA ALA A 83 11.03 -33.42 -17.09
C ALA A 83 11.69 -33.82 -18.42
N VAL A 84 11.60 -32.99 -19.46
CA VAL A 84 12.33 -33.18 -20.72
C VAL A 84 13.84 -33.24 -20.46
N ILE A 85 14.40 -32.28 -19.73
CA ILE A 85 15.83 -32.25 -19.39
C ILE A 85 16.23 -33.47 -18.54
N ALA A 86 15.35 -33.92 -17.63
CA ALA A 86 15.58 -35.11 -16.82
C ALA A 86 15.65 -36.40 -17.66
N ALA A 87 14.88 -36.49 -18.75
CA ALA A 87 14.83 -37.64 -19.66
C ALA A 87 16.01 -37.73 -20.66
N LEU A 88 16.88 -36.71 -20.75
CA LEU A 88 18.01 -36.72 -21.69
C LEU A 88 19.13 -37.67 -21.26
N ASP A 89 19.33 -38.79 -21.97
CA ASP A 89 20.38 -39.78 -21.67
C ASP A 89 21.82 -39.26 -21.88
N ASN A 90 22.00 -38.31 -22.80
CA ASN A 90 23.30 -37.70 -23.11
C ASN A 90 23.73 -36.60 -22.12
N VAL A 91 22.94 -36.30 -21.09
CA VAL A 91 23.20 -35.25 -20.10
C VAL A 91 23.52 -35.86 -18.74
N SER A 92 24.62 -35.42 -18.13
CA SER A 92 25.01 -35.90 -16.79
C SER A 92 24.03 -35.45 -15.71
N ILE A 93 23.87 -36.26 -14.65
CA ILE A 93 23.00 -35.96 -13.50
C ILE A 93 23.34 -34.58 -12.91
N ALA A 94 24.62 -34.27 -12.73
CA ALA A 94 25.10 -32.98 -12.21
C ALA A 94 24.78 -31.79 -13.13
N GLN A 95 24.54 -31.97 -14.42
CA GLN A 95 24.03 -30.90 -15.30
C GLN A 95 22.52 -30.69 -15.13
N LYS A 96 21.75 -31.78 -14.99
CA LYS A 96 20.29 -31.73 -14.71
C LYS A 96 20.01 -31.02 -13.39
N GLU A 97 20.76 -31.38 -12.35
CA GLU A 97 20.70 -30.72 -11.03
C GLU A 97 21.04 -29.23 -11.10
N LYS A 98 22.06 -28.82 -11.87
CA LYS A 98 22.41 -27.40 -12.04
C LYS A 98 21.28 -26.59 -12.67
N VAL A 99 20.52 -27.16 -13.62
CA VAL A 99 19.35 -26.48 -14.20
C VAL A 99 18.25 -26.33 -13.14
N ALA A 100 17.93 -27.39 -12.40
CA ALA A 100 16.91 -27.34 -11.36
C ALA A 100 17.24 -26.33 -10.24
N ILE A 101 18.48 -26.34 -9.75
CA ILE A 101 18.97 -25.38 -8.74
C ILE A 101 18.91 -23.95 -9.27
N TYR A 102 19.32 -23.71 -10.53
CA TYR A 102 19.22 -22.38 -11.14
C TYR A 102 17.78 -21.87 -11.20
N VAL A 103 16.82 -22.72 -11.60
CA VAL A 103 15.38 -22.39 -11.66
C VAL A 103 14.83 -22.04 -10.27
N GLU A 104 15.34 -22.68 -9.22
CA GLU A 104 15.00 -22.39 -7.82
C GLU A 104 15.64 -21.06 -7.34
N ASP A 105 16.91 -20.84 -7.66
CA ASP A 105 17.64 -19.63 -7.28
C ASP A 105 17.10 -18.36 -7.97
N VAL A 106 16.60 -18.47 -9.21
CA VAL A 106 15.86 -17.38 -9.87
C VAL A 106 14.69 -16.91 -9.01
N ASP A 107 13.93 -17.83 -8.41
CA ASP A 107 12.82 -17.49 -7.51
C ASP A 107 13.35 -16.82 -6.22
N LYS A 108 14.25 -17.51 -5.50
CA LYS A 108 14.81 -17.07 -4.22
C LYS A 108 15.43 -15.67 -4.30
N ILE A 109 16.28 -15.43 -5.30
CA ILE A 109 17.00 -14.17 -5.48
C ILE A 109 16.05 -13.07 -5.96
N THR A 110 15.07 -13.37 -6.81
CA THR A 110 14.02 -12.39 -7.17
C THR A 110 13.24 -11.95 -5.94
N ARG A 111 12.78 -12.89 -5.10
CA ARG A 111 12.06 -12.57 -3.85
C ARG A 111 12.92 -11.77 -2.86
N LEU A 112 14.21 -12.09 -2.73
CA LEU A 112 15.14 -11.32 -1.90
C LEU A 112 15.25 -9.86 -2.36
N LEU A 113 15.46 -9.63 -3.66
CA LEU A 113 15.59 -8.29 -4.24
C LEU A 113 14.30 -7.46 -4.07
N LEU A 114 13.13 -8.07 -4.35
CA LEU A 114 11.84 -7.39 -4.20
C LEU A 114 11.51 -7.07 -2.73
N LYS A 115 11.87 -7.97 -1.80
CA LYS A 115 11.76 -7.76 -0.35
C LYS A 115 12.64 -6.58 0.11
N LEU A 116 13.90 -6.55 -0.33
CA LEU A 116 14.81 -5.43 -0.02
C LEU A 116 14.26 -4.11 -0.57
N ALA A 117 13.78 -4.09 -1.82
CA ALA A 117 13.16 -2.91 -2.43
C ALA A 117 11.95 -2.39 -1.63
N SER A 118 11.09 -3.29 -1.12
CA SER A 118 9.97 -2.93 -0.24
C SER A 118 10.43 -2.34 1.10
N GLN A 119 11.49 -2.91 1.69
CA GLN A 119 12.08 -2.40 2.93
C GLN A 119 12.71 -1.02 2.74
N PHE A 120 13.42 -0.78 1.63
CA PHE A 120 13.92 0.55 1.27
C PHE A 120 12.77 1.55 1.09
N ARG A 121 11.69 1.19 0.36
CA ARG A 121 10.49 2.04 0.23
C ARG A 121 9.91 2.42 1.59
N ARG A 122 9.80 1.46 2.52
CA ARG A 122 9.26 1.70 3.88
C ARG A 122 10.16 2.61 4.71
N VAL A 123 11.47 2.37 4.72
CA VAL A 123 12.45 3.20 5.46
C VAL A 123 12.52 4.62 4.87
N GLY A 124 12.52 4.75 3.54
CA GLY A 124 12.49 6.04 2.86
C GLY A 124 11.26 6.89 3.21
N ARG A 125 10.07 6.28 3.34
CA ARG A 125 8.86 6.99 3.81
C ARG A 125 8.99 7.56 5.23
N ILE A 126 9.63 6.84 6.15
CA ILE A 126 9.87 7.31 7.52
C ILE A 126 10.86 8.50 7.50
N LEU A 127 11.96 8.37 6.76
CA LEU A 127 12.98 9.41 6.65
C LEU A 127 12.47 10.69 5.96
N SER A 128 11.60 10.58 4.95
CA SER A 128 10.98 11.72 4.28
C SER A 128 10.06 12.50 5.22
N ARG A 129 9.17 11.81 5.95
CA ARG A 129 8.21 12.42 6.88
C ARG A 129 8.87 13.26 7.98
N ALA A 130 10.09 12.89 8.37
CA ALA A 130 10.89 13.60 9.36
C ALA A 130 11.66 14.82 8.80
N GLY A 131 11.72 14.99 7.48
CA GLY A 131 12.16 16.23 6.83
C GLY A 131 11.01 17.23 6.66
N ASP A 132 9.80 16.72 6.39
CA ASP A 132 8.61 17.55 6.14
C ASP A 132 7.98 18.08 7.44
N ASN A 133 8.02 17.30 8.52
CA ASN A 133 7.58 17.72 9.85
C ASN A 133 8.78 17.92 10.77
N ASN A 134 8.84 19.06 11.50
CA ASN A 134 9.63 19.23 12.72
C ASN A 134 9.03 18.39 13.88
N SER A 135 8.78 17.10 13.65
CA SER A 135 8.25 16.16 14.63
C SER A 135 9.39 15.53 15.41
N ASN A 136 9.37 15.67 16.75
CA ASN A 136 10.38 15.19 17.69
C ASN A 136 10.42 13.65 17.86
N ASN A 137 10.36 12.88 16.77
CA ASN A 137 10.50 11.41 16.75
C ASN A 137 11.96 11.01 16.44
N ASP A 138 12.94 11.66 17.10
CA ASP A 138 14.37 11.45 16.84
C ASP A 138 14.80 9.98 16.96
N GLU A 139 14.18 9.22 17.86
CA GLU A 139 14.43 7.79 18.03
C GLU A 139 13.98 6.96 16.82
N GLU A 140 12.78 7.21 16.28
CA GLU A 140 12.25 6.53 15.09
C GLU A 140 13.12 6.85 13.86
N VAL A 141 13.53 8.11 13.72
CA VAL A 141 14.40 8.59 12.64
C VAL A 141 15.79 7.98 12.76
N LEU A 142 16.36 7.89 13.97
CA LEU A 142 17.66 7.26 14.21
C LEU A 142 17.61 5.75 13.94
N ALA A 143 16.53 5.07 14.34
CA ALA A 143 16.30 3.67 14.03
C ALA A 143 16.16 3.44 12.51
N ALA A 144 15.43 4.31 11.80
CA ALA A 144 15.31 4.27 10.34
C ALA A 144 16.65 4.51 9.63
N LYS A 145 17.48 5.46 10.10
CA LYS A 145 18.86 5.68 9.59
C LYS A 145 19.75 4.45 9.80
N LYS A 146 19.74 3.85 10.99
CA LYS A 146 20.46 2.59 11.28
C LYS A 146 19.98 1.45 10.37
N ARG A 147 18.67 1.30 10.20
CA ARG A 147 18.10 0.28 9.30
C ARG A 147 18.48 0.53 7.84
N HIS A 148 18.52 1.79 7.39
CA HIS A 148 18.97 2.15 6.05
C HIS A 148 20.41 1.72 5.77
N ALA A 149 21.32 1.90 6.74
CA ALA A 149 22.71 1.46 6.59
C ALA A 149 22.81 -0.06 6.40
N VAL A 150 22.14 -0.85 7.26
CA VAL A 150 22.09 -2.31 7.14
C VAL A 150 21.45 -2.76 5.81
N LEU A 151 20.44 -2.04 5.32
CA LEU A 151 19.83 -2.34 4.01
C LEU A 151 20.79 -2.08 2.84
N LEU A 152 21.71 -1.11 2.94
CA LEU A 152 22.73 -0.86 1.91
C LEU A 152 23.77 -2.00 1.85
N GLU A 153 24.19 -2.52 3.00
CA GLU A 153 25.06 -3.70 3.09
C GLU A 153 24.37 -4.91 2.43
N GLN A 154 23.13 -5.20 2.85
CA GLN A 154 22.31 -6.29 2.27
C GLN A 154 22.02 -6.12 0.77
N LEU A 155 22.01 -4.88 0.27
CA LEU A 155 21.84 -4.61 -1.16
C LEU A 155 23.10 -4.98 -1.95
N GLU A 156 24.30 -4.81 -1.39
CA GLU A 156 25.54 -5.22 -2.05
C GLU A 156 25.64 -6.75 -2.13
N ASP A 157 25.39 -7.45 -1.02
CA ASP A 157 25.29 -8.92 -0.99
C ASP A 157 24.29 -9.44 -2.05
N ALA A 158 23.12 -8.78 -2.16
CA ALA A 158 22.08 -9.16 -3.11
C ALA A 158 22.45 -8.84 -4.57
N LYS A 159 23.32 -7.85 -4.84
CA LYS A 159 23.89 -7.63 -6.18
C LYS A 159 24.87 -8.74 -6.53
N GLU A 160 25.75 -9.14 -5.63
CA GLU A 160 26.71 -10.24 -5.89
C GLU A 160 25.96 -11.54 -6.23
N LEU A 161 24.92 -11.88 -5.46
CA LEU A 161 24.05 -13.01 -5.75
C LEU A 161 23.36 -12.90 -7.12
N LYS A 162 22.91 -11.70 -7.50
CA LYS A 162 22.28 -11.45 -8.81
C LYS A 162 23.26 -11.58 -9.97
N GLU A 163 24.48 -11.08 -9.84
CA GLU A 163 25.51 -11.19 -10.88
C GLU A 163 26.02 -12.63 -11.03
N ASP A 164 26.16 -13.37 -9.92
CA ASP A 164 26.42 -14.80 -9.99
C ASP A 164 25.28 -15.57 -10.67
N LEU A 165 24.03 -15.29 -10.31
CA LEU A 165 22.86 -15.86 -10.98
C LEU A 165 22.87 -15.56 -12.49
N HIS A 166 23.17 -14.32 -12.90
CA HIS A 166 23.27 -13.95 -14.30
C HIS A 166 24.37 -14.74 -15.02
N ARG A 167 25.56 -14.84 -14.41
CA ARG A 167 26.70 -15.61 -14.91
C ARG A 167 26.38 -17.10 -15.07
N ARG A 168 25.73 -17.72 -14.07
CA ARG A 168 25.28 -19.12 -14.12
C ARG A 168 24.21 -19.32 -15.20
N GLY A 169 23.27 -18.39 -15.33
CA GLY A 169 22.26 -18.40 -16.39
C GLY A 169 22.88 -18.36 -17.79
N GLY A 170 23.88 -17.51 -18.02
CA GLY A 170 24.63 -17.45 -19.28
C GLY A 170 25.44 -18.71 -19.60
N GLN A 171 25.92 -19.44 -18.58
CA GLN A 171 26.55 -20.75 -18.75
C GLN A 171 25.54 -21.83 -19.10
N LEU A 172 24.39 -21.86 -18.41
CA LEU A 172 23.32 -22.80 -18.67
C LEU A 172 22.67 -22.59 -20.04
N ALA A 173 22.46 -21.35 -20.48
CA ALA A 173 21.95 -21.06 -21.82
C ALA A 173 22.80 -21.70 -22.93
N LYS A 174 24.14 -21.59 -22.83
CA LYS A 174 25.09 -22.21 -23.77
C LYS A 174 25.07 -23.74 -23.74
N PHE A 175 24.84 -24.32 -22.57
CA PHE A 175 24.66 -25.77 -22.42
C PHE A 175 23.31 -26.21 -23.04
N LEU A 176 22.22 -25.50 -22.73
CA LEU A 176 20.87 -25.84 -23.20
C LEU A 176 20.74 -25.72 -24.72
N THR A 177 21.43 -24.77 -25.37
CA THR A 177 21.51 -24.70 -26.85
C THR A 177 22.14 -25.93 -27.52
N GLN A 178 22.81 -26.81 -26.76
CA GLN A 178 23.42 -28.03 -27.30
C GLN A 178 22.58 -29.29 -27.08
N VAL A 179 21.53 -29.21 -26.27
CA VAL A 179 20.77 -30.40 -25.81
C VAL A 179 19.24 -30.27 -25.96
N LEU A 180 18.72 -29.06 -26.20
CA LEU A 180 17.31 -28.79 -26.46
C LEU A 180 17.06 -28.45 -27.95
N SER A 181 15.82 -28.63 -28.41
CA SER A 181 15.36 -28.06 -29.68
C SER A 181 15.21 -26.54 -29.60
N GLU A 182 15.08 -25.87 -30.75
CA GLU A 182 14.84 -24.42 -30.81
C GLU A 182 13.53 -24.01 -30.10
N GLU A 183 12.47 -24.80 -30.28
CA GLU A 183 11.17 -24.63 -29.59
C GLU A 183 11.32 -24.72 -28.07
N GLN A 184 11.93 -25.81 -27.57
CA GLN A 184 12.20 -26.02 -26.14
C GLN A 184 13.10 -24.93 -25.53
N LEU A 185 14.02 -24.37 -26.33
CA LEU A 185 14.88 -23.28 -25.90
C LEU A 185 14.11 -21.94 -25.82
N VAL A 186 13.15 -21.69 -26.72
CA VAL A 186 12.23 -20.55 -26.64
C VAL A 186 11.35 -20.67 -25.39
N ASP A 187 10.81 -21.86 -25.12
CA ASP A 187 10.01 -22.13 -23.91
C ASP A 187 10.82 -21.92 -22.63
N TYR A 188 12.07 -22.41 -22.58
CA TYR A 188 12.99 -22.14 -21.47
C TYR A 188 13.21 -20.64 -21.24
N GLN A 189 13.50 -19.88 -22.29
CA GLN A 189 13.72 -18.44 -22.18
C GLN A 189 12.45 -17.70 -21.72
N TYR A 190 11.29 -18.10 -22.25
CA TYR A 190 10.00 -17.56 -21.84
C TYR A 190 9.72 -17.85 -20.36
N PHE A 191 9.86 -19.12 -19.94
CA PHE A 191 9.66 -19.59 -18.58
C PHE A 191 10.49 -18.82 -17.55
N ILE A 192 11.82 -18.72 -17.76
CA ILE A 192 12.72 -18.00 -16.84
C ILE A 192 12.35 -16.51 -16.77
N ARG A 193 12.10 -15.88 -17.92
CA ARG A 193 11.72 -14.46 -17.98
C ARG A 193 10.41 -14.18 -17.26
N MET A 194 9.39 -15.00 -17.51
CA MET A 194 8.07 -14.85 -16.88
C MET A 194 8.12 -15.16 -15.38
N LYS A 195 8.95 -16.11 -14.94
CA LYS A 195 9.10 -16.42 -13.51
C LYS A 195 9.49 -15.20 -12.69
N SER A 196 10.53 -14.45 -13.08
CA SER A 196 10.89 -13.21 -12.37
C SER A 196 9.88 -12.08 -12.56
N LYS A 197 9.25 -11.97 -13.73
CA LYS A 197 8.23 -10.94 -14.02
C LYS A 197 7.00 -11.09 -13.12
N LEU A 198 6.42 -12.30 -13.09
CA LEU A 198 5.20 -12.60 -12.34
C LEU A 198 5.41 -12.44 -10.83
N LEU A 199 6.61 -12.72 -10.31
CA LEU A 199 6.94 -12.45 -8.90
C LEU A 199 6.92 -10.95 -8.57
N ALA A 200 7.44 -10.10 -9.47
CA ALA A 200 7.41 -8.65 -9.29
C ALA A 200 5.97 -8.11 -9.39
N GLU A 201 5.20 -8.56 -10.37
CA GLU A 201 3.78 -8.20 -10.53
C GLU A 201 2.93 -8.65 -9.34
N THR A 202 3.18 -9.85 -8.81
CA THR A 202 2.55 -10.36 -7.57
C THR A 202 2.80 -9.44 -6.38
N GLN A 203 4.05 -9.07 -6.12
CA GLN A 203 4.33 -8.18 -4.98
C GLN A 203 3.75 -6.78 -5.20
N GLU A 204 3.78 -6.25 -6.44
CA GLU A 204 3.22 -4.94 -6.74
C GLU A 204 1.69 -4.92 -6.55
N ILE A 205 0.97 -5.95 -7.00
CA ILE A 205 -0.49 -6.01 -6.82
C ILE A 205 -0.86 -6.22 -5.35
N GLU A 206 -0.10 -7.00 -4.59
CA GLU A 206 -0.29 -7.16 -3.14
C GLU A 206 -0.04 -5.87 -2.36
N GLU A 207 1.04 -5.13 -2.65
CA GLU A 207 1.30 -3.82 -2.04
C GLU A 207 0.20 -2.79 -2.38
N LYS A 208 -0.35 -2.82 -3.60
CA LYS A 208 -1.49 -1.97 -4.01
C LYS A 208 -2.80 -2.34 -3.31
N ILE A 209 -3.09 -3.63 -3.16
CA ILE A 209 -4.30 -4.11 -2.47
C ILE A 209 -4.23 -3.72 -0.99
N LEU A 210 -3.12 -4.04 -0.31
CA LEU A 210 -2.93 -3.75 1.11
C LEU A 210 -3.11 -2.26 1.41
N LEU A 211 -2.44 -1.38 0.64
CA LEU A 211 -2.58 0.07 0.80
C LEU A 211 -4.02 0.55 0.56
N GLY A 212 -4.71 -0.02 -0.42
CA GLY A 212 -6.11 0.32 -0.70
C GLY A 212 -7.07 -0.15 0.41
N GLU A 213 -6.79 -1.29 1.05
CA GLU A 213 -7.56 -1.79 2.19
C GLU A 213 -7.32 -0.95 3.44
N GLU A 214 -6.06 -0.62 3.76
CA GLU A 214 -5.70 0.32 4.85
C GLU A 214 -6.39 1.70 4.66
N GLN A 215 -6.36 2.25 3.44
CA GLN A 215 -7.03 3.53 3.13
C GLN A 215 -8.54 3.45 3.30
N LYS A 216 -9.16 2.33 2.92
CA LYS A 216 -10.61 2.12 3.05
C LYS A 216 -11.01 2.00 4.52
N GLU A 217 -10.27 1.22 5.29
CA GLU A 217 -10.47 1.01 6.73
C GLU A 217 -10.36 2.32 7.53
N VAL A 218 -9.43 3.21 7.16
CA VAL A 218 -9.32 4.56 7.76
C VAL A 218 -10.56 5.41 7.44
N LEU A 219 -10.99 5.46 6.18
CA LEU A 219 -12.17 6.23 5.76
C LEU A 219 -13.50 5.70 6.34
N GLU A 220 -13.59 4.40 6.62
CA GLU A 220 -14.75 3.79 7.28
C GLU A 220 -14.78 4.02 8.80
N ARG A 221 -13.67 4.48 9.40
CA ARG A 221 -13.53 4.79 10.84
C ARG A 221 -13.54 6.28 11.17
N SER A 222 -13.15 7.15 10.22
CA SER A 222 -13.19 8.61 10.33
C SER A 222 -14.62 9.14 10.32
#